data_AF-A0A9W6P7X4-F1
#
_entry.id   AF-A0A9W6P7X4-F1
#
_cell.length_a   1.000
_cell.length_b   1.000
_cell.length_c   1.000
_cell.angle_alpha   90.00
_cell.angle_beta   90.00
_cell.angle_gamma   90.00
#
_symmetry.space_group_name_H-M   'P 1'
#
loop_
_entity.id
_entity.type
_entity.pdbx_description
1 polymer ?
#
loop_
_entity_poly.entity_id
_entity_poly.type
_entity_poly.pdbx_seq_one_letter_code
_entity_poly.pdbx_strand_id
1 'polypeptide(L)'
;MSESNPTPARALPPEAQGNEKWHDTTDAVWMRSSLSSEESEAIVEVAKFDDGFRAVRDGKAPEKGILFFTPAEWEAFVLGAKDGEFDIPEEYLTPEEIAIQRGEVPVRAVPSPLNRKRPDAG
;
A
#
# COMPACT_ATOMS: atom_id res chain seq x y z
N MET A 1 -4.25 45.64 -3.35
CA MET A 1 -4.81 44.29 -3.39
C MET A 1 -3.74 43.44 -4.03
N SER A 2 -3.01 42.64 -3.23
CA SER A 2 -1.87 41.87 -3.73
C SER A 2 -2.38 40.57 -4.33
N GLU A 3 -2.16 40.37 -5.62
CA GLU A 3 -2.44 39.11 -6.31
C GLU A 3 -1.54 38.00 -5.76
N SER A 4 -2.15 36.94 -5.25
CA SER A 4 -1.46 35.73 -4.84
C SER A 4 -0.93 35.01 -6.07
N ASN A 5 0.38 34.94 -6.23
CA ASN A 5 1.01 34.19 -7.31
C ASN A 5 0.75 32.68 -7.07
N PRO A 6 0.07 31.95 -7.99
CA PRO A 6 -0.15 30.52 -7.80
C PRO A 6 1.19 29.78 -7.85
N THR A 7 1.44 28.93 -6.85
CA THR A 7 2.53 27.95 -6.91
C THR A 7 2.44 27.18 -8.24
N PRO A 8 3.52 27.05 -9.02
CA PRO A 8 3.46 26.28 -10.25
C PRO A 8 3.05 24.85 -9.90
N ALA A 9 1.94 24.39 -10.49
CA ALA A 9 1.53 22.99 -10.40
C ALA A 9 2.72 22.15 -10.87
N ARG A 10 3.29 21.36 -9.96
CA ARG A 10 4.37 20.43 -10.29
C ARG A 10 3.87 19.56 -11.45
N ALA A 11 4.56 19.61 -12.59
CA ALA A 11 4.16 18.83 -13.75
C ALA A 11 4.00 17.36 -13.33
N LEU A 12 2.85 16.78 -13.66
CA LEU A 12 2.54 15.39 -13.36
C LEU A 12 3.61 14.50 -14.00
N PRO A 13 4.14 13.51 -13.26
CA PRO A 13 5.10 12.59 -13.84
C PRO A 13 4.41 11.74 -14.93
N PRO A 14 5.15 11.15 -15.88
CA PRO A 14 4.56 10.44 -17.02
C PRO A 14 3.53 9.37 -16.64
N GLU A 15 3.72 8.66 -15.52
CA GLU A 15 2.81 7.64 -15.00
C GLU A 15 1.46 8.18 -14.49
N ALA A 16 1.37 9.49 -14.25
CA ALA A 16 0.15 10.14 -13.81
C ALA A 16 -0.70 10.67 -14.98
N GLN A 17 -0.13 10.76 -16.19
CA GLN A 17 -0.81 11.38 -17.33
C GLN A 17 -1.95 10.48 -17.82
N GLY A 18 -3.20 10.96 -17.68
CA GLY A 18 -4.40 10.24 -18.08
C GLY A 18 -4.85 9.14 -17.11
N ASN A 19 -4.20 9.00 -15.96
CA ASN A 19 -4.62 8.06 -14.92
C ASN A 19 -5.45 8.78 -13.86
N GLU A 20 -6.78 8.64 -13.97
CA GLU A 20 -7.74 9.27 -13.05
C GLU A 20 -7.64 8.78 -11.59
N LYS A 21 -6.96 7.65 -11.36
CA LYS A 21 -6.76 7.08 -10.02
C LYS A 21 -5.43 7.51 -9.39
N TRP A 22 -4.57 8.18 -10.15
CA TRP A 22 -3.23 8.53 -9.68
C TRP A 22 -3.28 9.49 -8.50
N HIS A 23 -2.43 9.24 -7.51
CA HIS A 23 -2.21 10.12 -6.36
C HIS A 23 -0.71 10.34 -6.16
N ASP A 24 -0.32 11.54 -5.72
CA ASP A 24 1.07 11.81 -5.35
C ASP A 24 1.44 10.99 -4.11
N THR A 25 2.41 10.10 -4.27
CA THR A 25 2.88 9.22 -3.20
C THR A 25 4.17 9.70 -2.54
N THR A 26 4.65 10.91 -2.85
CA THR A 26 5.93 11.45 -2.35
C THR A 26 6.01 11.43 -0.83
N ASP A 27 4.90 11.77 -0.16
CA ASP A 27 4.78 11.81 1.31
C ASP A 27 3.80 10.75 1.85
N ALA A 28 3.48 9.73 1.06
CA ALA A 28 2.59 8.66 1.47
C ALA A 28 3.19 7.84 2.63
N VAL A 29 2.34 7.46 3.59
CA VAL A 29 2.71 6.52 4.65
C VAL A 29 2.34 5.11 4.22
N TRP A 30 3.36 4.34 3.85
CA TRP A 30 3.24 2.95 3.44
C TRP A 30 3.22 2.03 4.65
N MET A 31 2.26 1.11 4.66
CA MET A 31 2.05 0.13 5.71
C MET A 31 2.20 -1.28 5.14
N ARG A 32 2.77 -2.19 5.92
CA ARG A 32 2.93 -3.62 5.58
C ARG A 32 2.45 -4.51 6.73
N SER A 33 2.33 -5.81 6.50
CA SER A 33 2.03 -6.77 7.57
C SER A 33 3.16 -6.83 8.59
N SER A 34 2.84 -7.01 9.87
CA SER A 34 3.82 -7.31 10.92
C SER A 34 4.54 -8.64 10.72
N LEU A 35 4.02 -9.51 9.86
CA LEU A 35 4.66 -10.79 9.50
C LEU A 35 5.67 -10.64 8.35
N SER A 36 5.69 -9.49 7.65
CA SER A 36 6.67 -9.25 6.59
C SER A 36 8.06 -8.99 7.18
N SER A 37 9.03 -9.81 6.77
CA SER A 37 10.44 -9.69 7.12
C SER A 37 11.27 -9.46 5.85
N GLU A 38 12.58 -9.19 5.99
CA GLU A 38 13.48 -9.05 4.84
C GLU A 38 13.61 -10.36 4.04
N GLU A 39 13.40 -11.50 4.71
CA GLU A 39 13.45 -12.83 4.11
C GLU A 39 12.13 -13.21 3.39
N SER A 40 11.04 -12.45 3.58
CA SER A 40 9.77 -12.72 2.89
C SER A 40 9.96 -12.68 1.37
N GLU A 41 9.39 -13.65 0.66
CA GLU A 41 9.50 -13.71 -0.81
C GLU A 41 8.85 -12.50 -1.49
N ALA A 42 7.70 -12.06 -0.96
CA ALA A 42 6.97 -10.87 -1.37
C ALA A 42 6.57 -10.02 -0.16
N ILE A 43 6.54 -8.70 -0.34
CA ILE A 43 6.04 -7.74 0.66
C ILE A 43 5.07 -6.82 -0.04
N VAL A 44 3.79 -6.89 0.33
CA VAL A 44 2.78 -5.93 -0.15
C VAL A 44 2.76 -4.72 0.78
N GLU A 45 2.91 -3.53 0.22
CA GLU A 45 2.76 -2.28 0.95
C GLU A 45 1.56 -1.48 0.45
N VAL A 46 0.82 -0.90 1.37
CA VAL A 46 -0.41 -0.14 1.09
C VAL A 46 -0.31 1.25 1.71
N ALA A 47 -0.66 2.27 0.94
CA ALA A 47 -0.86 3.64 1.42
C ALA A 47 -2.33 4.05 1.29
N LYS A 48 -2.82 4.82 2.27
CA LYS A 48 -4.17 5.37 2.33
C LYS A 48 -4.14 6.88 2.06
N PHE A 49 -5.09 7.34 1.25
CA PHE A 49 -5.36 8.76 1.03
C PHE A 49 -6.63 9.21 1.76
N ASP A 50 -6.78 10.52 1.94
CA ASP A 50 -7.88 11.14 2.71
C ASP A 50 -9.25 10.95 2.04
N ASP A 51 -9.28 10.86 0.72
CA ASP A 51 -10.48 10.61 -0.09
C ASP A 51 -10.87 9.12 -0.18
N GLY A 52 -10.11 8.26 0.48
CA GLY A 52 -10.38 6.83 0.57
C GLY A 52 -9.70 5.98 -0.51
N PHE A 53 -8.97 6.56 -1.48
CA PHE A 53 -8.18 5.78 -2.42
C PHE A 53 -7.08 4.98 -1.72
N ARG A 54 -6.58 3.95 -2.41
CA ARG A 54 -5.41 3.18 -1.97
C ARG A 54 -4.36 3.11 -3.06
N ALA A 55 -3.11 3.22 -2.65
CA ALA A 55 -1.98 2.85 -3.46
C ALA A 55 -1.39 1.53 -2.92
N VAL A 56 -1.02 0.63 -3.82
CA VAL A 56 -0.38 -0.65 -3.51
C VAL A 56 0.92 -0.76 -4.30
N ARG A 57 1.98 -1.24 -3.67
CA ARG A 57 3.27 -1.50 -4.32
C ARG A 57 3.95 -2.75 -3.79
N ASP A 58 4.91 -3.24 -4.54
CA ASP A 58 5.87 -4.25 -4.08
C ASP A 58 6.91 -3.56 -3.17
N GLY A 59 6.91 -3.90 -1.89
CA GLY A 59 7.86 -3.37 -0.90
C GLY A 59 9.30 -3.84 -1.13
N LYS A 60 9.52 -4.90 -1.91
CA LYS A 60 10.87 -5.37 -2.29
C LYS A 60 11.39 -4.68 -3.56
N ALA A 61 10.50 -4.10 -4.36
CA ALA A 61 10.85 -3.36 -5.57
C ALA A 61 9.88 -2.17 -5.82
N PRO A 62 9.86 -1.15 -4.94
CA PRO A 62 8.90 -0.04 -5.02
C PRO A 62 8.96 0.76 -6.33
N GLU A 63 10.11 0.73 -7.01
CA GLU A 63 10.36 1.41 -8.28
C GLU A 63 9.66 0.76 -9.48
N LYS A 64 9.19 -0.48 -9.35
CA LYS A 64 8.49 -1.19 -10.44
C LYS A 64 7.10 -0.62 -10.75
N GLY A 65 6.57 0.21 -9.85
CA GLY A 65 5.31 0.92 -10.07
C GLY A 65 4.35 0.78 -8.90
N ILE A 66 3.27 1.57 -9.00
CA ILE A 66 2.24 1.68 -7.98
C ILE A 66 0.89 1.41 -8.65
N LEU A 67 0.09 0.54 -8.03
CA LEU A 67 -1.29 0.30 -8.40
C LEU A 67 -2.21 1.19 -7.57
N PHE A 68 -3.16 1.87 -8.21
CA PHE A 68 -4.14 2.71 -7.54
C PHE A 68 -5.54 2.11 -7.62
N PHE A 69 -6.22 2.09 -6.48
CA PHE A 69 -7.57 1.56 -6.31
C PHE A 69 -8.50 2.66 -5.85
N THR A 70 -9.67 2.75 -6.49
CA THR A 70 -10.78 3.55 -5.97
C THR A 70 -11.26 2.99 -4.62
N PRO A 71 -11.99 3.76 -3.80
CA PRO A 71 -12.56 3.25 -2.55
C PRO A 71 -13.40 1.98 -2.74
N ALA A 72 -14.23 1.94 -3.79
CA ALA A 72 -15.10 0.81 -4.10
C ALA A 72 -14.32 -0.42 -4.56
N GLU A 73 -13.30 -0.25 -5.40
CA GLU A 73 -12.43 -1.37 -5.80
C GLU A 73 -11.65 -1.94 -4.62
N TRP A 74 -11.16 -1.08 -3.72
CA TRP A 74 -10.47 -1.52 -2.53
C TRP A 74 -11.39 -2.27 -1.57
N GLU A 75 -12.62 -1.79 -1.38
CA GLU A 75 -13.63 -2.48 -0.58
C GLU A 75 -13.94 -3.87 -1.15
N ALA A 76 -14.20 -3.96 -2.46
CA ALA A 76 -14.43 -5.23 -3.13
C ALA A 76 -13.23 -6.20 -3.00
N PHE A 77 -12.01 -5.71 -3.21
CA PHE A 77 -10.79 -6.50 -3.04
C PHE A 77 -10.65 -7.05 -1.62
N VAL A 78 -10.85 -6.21 -0.59
CA VAL A 78 -10.74 -6.63 0.81
C VAL A 78 -11.81 -7.65 1.19
N LEU A 79 -13.04 -7.50 0.67
CA LEU A 79 -14.11 -8.47 0.90
C LEU A 79 -13.78 -9.82 0.25
N GLY A 80 -13.38 -9.84 -1.03
CA GLY A 80 -12.97 -11.08 -1.70
C GLY A 80 -11.80 -11.77 -1.02
N ALA A 81 -10.78 -11.01 -0.61
CA ALA A 81 -9.65 -11.55 0.14
C ALA A 81 -10.06 -12.17 1.49
N LYS A 82 -11.02 -11.57 2.21
CA LYS A 82 -11.55 -12.12 3.47
C LYS A 82 -12.44 -13.33 3.27
N ASP A 83 -13.09 -13.43 2.12
CA ASP A 83 -13.89 -14.59 1.72
C ASP A 83 -13.00 -15.76 1.22
N GLY A 84 -11.67 -15.60 1.26
CA GLY A 84 -10.70 -16.64 0.94
C GLY A 84 -10.38 -16.77 -0.55
N GLU A 85 -10.65 -15.76 -1.37
CA GLU A 85 -10.36 -15.80 -2.82
C GLU A 85 -8.86 -16.06 -3.12
N PHE A 86 -7.98 -15.69 -2.19
CA PHE A 86 -6.54 -15.89 -2.28
C PHE A 86 -6.00 -16.92 -1.29
N ASP A 87 -6.87 -17.68 -0.62
CA ASP A 87 -6.43 -18.71 0.32
C ASP A 87 -5.74 -19.85 -0.43
N ILE A 88 -4.62 -20.30 0.11
CA ILE A 88 -3.87 -21.43 -0.42
C ILE A 88 -4.46 -22.71 0.19
N PRO A 89 -4.65 -23.79 -0.59
CA PRO A 89 -5.06 -25.08 -0.02
C PRO A 89 -4.11 -25.50 1.11
N GLU A 90 -4.68 -25.88 2.26
CA GLU A 90 -3.90 -26.15 3.49
C GLU A 90 -2.85 -27.25 3.32
N GLU A 91 -3.03 -28.16 2.36
CA GLU A 91 -2.06 -29.21 2.01
C GLU A 91 -0.71 -28.67 1.50
N TYR A 92 -0.67 -27.42 1.04
CA TYR A 92 0.57 -26.74 0.61
C TYR A 92 1.16 -25.83 1.69
N LEU A 93 0.52 -25.74 2.86
CA LEU A 93 0.92 -24.84 3.93
C LEU A 93 1.55 -25.59 5.09
N THR A 94 2.53 -24.95 5.73
CA THR A 94 3.01 -25.36 7.05
C THR A 94 1.93 -25.12 8.11
N PRO A 95 2.00 -25.79 9.28
CA PRO A 95 1.04 -25.53 10.37
C PRO A 95 0.99 -24.06 10.82
N GLU A 96 2.12 -23.35 10.76
CA GLU A 96 2.18 -21.92 11.08
C GLU A 96 1.44 -21.08 10.04
N GLU A 97 1.63 -21.35 8.75
CA GLU A 97 0.93 -20.65 7.67
C GLU A 97 -0.58 -20.91 7.68
N ILE A 98 -1.01 -22.12 8.04
CA ILE A 98 -2.45 -22.43 8.24
C ILE A 98 -3.03 -21.55 9.35
N ALA A 99 -2.34 -21.43 10.49
CA ALA A 99 -2.79 -20.58 11.59
C ALA A 99 -2.83 -19.09 11.20
N ILE A 100 -1.89 -18.63 10.36
CA ILE A 100 -1.91 -17.28 9.80
C ILE A 100 -3.12 -17.09 8.87
N GLN A 101 -3.34 -18.01 7.91
CA GLN A 101 -4.43 -17.92 6.95
C GLN A 101 -5.81 -17.94 7.62
N ARG A 102 -5.98 -18.78 8.66
CA ARG A 102 -7.20 -18.84 9.46
C ARG A 102 -7.41 -17.64 10.39
N GLY A 103 -6.46 -16.70 10.43
CA GLY A 103 -6.51 -15.53 11.31
C GLY A 103 -6.32 -15.86 12.79
N GLU A 104 -5.75 -17.01 13.12
CA GLU A 104 -5.47 -17.45 14.49
C GLU A 104 -4.22 -16.77 15.05
N VAL A 105 -3.34 -16.26 14.18
CA VAL A 105 -2.18 -15.44 14.54
C VAL A 105 -2.54 -13.96 14.46
N PRO A 106 -2.33 -13.16 15.52
CA PRO A 106 -2.62 -11.72 15.48
C PRO A 106 -1.65 -10.99 14.55
N VAL A 107 -2.20 -10.33 13.54
CA VAL A 107 -1.45 -9.50 12.58
C VAL A 107 -1.83 -8.04 12.75
N ARG A 108 -0.83 -7.14 12.69
CA ARG A 108 -1.06 -5.70 12.66
C ARG A 108 -0.36 -5.06 11.47
N ALA A 109 -0.92 -3.96 10.98
CA ALA A 109 -0.23 -3.10 10.03
C ALA A 109 0.91 -2.37 10.73
N VAL A 110 2.11 -2.40 10.15
CA VAL A 110 3.30 -1.68 10.65
C VAL A 110 3.85 -0.75 9.56
N PRO A 111 4.43 0.41 9.92
CA PRO A 111 5.05 1.28 8.94
C PRO A 111 6.17 0.59 8.16
N SER A 112 6.22 0.84 6.86
CA SER A 112 7.35 0.44 6.02
C SER A 112 8.65 1.08 6.51
N PRO A 113 9.78 0.34 6.54
CA PRO A 113 11.09 0.91 6.76
C PRO A 113 11.53 1.85 5.62
N LEU A 114 10.87 1.78 4.46
CA LEU A 114 11.13 2.61 3.28
C LEU A 114 10.35 3.93 3.29
N ASN A 115 9.52 4.17 4.31
CA ASN A 115 8.88 5.47 4.47
C ASN A 115 9.94 6.56 4.62
N ARG A 116 9.72 7.69 3.94
CA ARG A 116 10.58 8.87 4.09
C ARG A 116 10.59 9.29 5.56
N LYS A 117 11.77 9.34 6.17
CA LYS A 117 11.92 9.92 7.50
C LYS A 117 11.59 11.41 7.39
N ARG A 118 10.65 11.90 8.20
CA ARG A 118 10.49 13.36 8.33
C ARG A 118 11.83 13.93 8.79
N PRO A 119 12.32 15.04 8.22
CA PRO A 119 13.43 15.74 8.83
C PRO A 119 13.02 16.10 10.26
N ASP A 120 13.90 15.79 11.22
CA ASP A 120 13.70 16.12 12.62
C ASP A 120 13.37 17.61 12.71
N ALA A 121 12.24 17.96 13.32
CA ALA A 121 11.92 19.35 13.60
C ALA A 121 12.88 19.82 14.69
N GLY A 122 14.03 20.36 14.26
CA GLY A 122 14.99 21.05 15.11
C GLY A 122 14.51 22.43 15.54
#